data_AF-K9U2Y5-F1
#
_entry.id   AF-K9U2Y5-F1
#
_cell.length_a   1.000
_cell.length_b   1.000
_cell.length_c   1.000
_cell.angle_alpha   90.00
_cell.angle_beta   90.00
_cell.angle_gamma   90.00
#
_symmetry.space_group_name_H-M   'P 1'
#
loop_
_entity.id
_entity.type
_entity.pdbx_description
1 polymer ?
#
loop_
_entity_poly.entity_id
_entity_poly.type
_entity_poly.pdbx_seq_one_letter_code
_entity_poly.pdbx_strand_id
1 'polypeptide(L)'
;MAVESVTNDLYSLEHLSHRFQITPDRIAQIATDRNLKQHQISGQLYLQKNEVQQLIEELFPDINDESLGYEIPEYLQNSPDAWAETLVKMYREKFTYPASVSPSQGEFLKSLTGNIAPKNVVEIGCFTGISTIWLAAGLEQTGGAGKINSIDLFEDIIPAPPYHRAYLPNPLEYAQNSVANAQLAHRVKFHKSNSVAVGERIHEILSEPIDFIYIDGDHTKEGCEKDFLLFYPHVAIGGYIVLHDIYPEYCNWDGPRYVIDKYIKTSPHFELMEVKTSPVNYGMAVIRKVSHDKSLELRTKLKNTALWQGIKDKPLGNFIKKNIF
;
A
#
# COMPACT_ATOMS: atom_id res chain seq x y z
N MET A 1 9.50 22.90 -20.02
CA MET A 1 9.13 23.43 -18.69
C MET A 1 7.65 23.82 -18.54
N ALA A 2 6.89 24.19 -19.60
CA ALA A 2 5.45 24.49 -19.47
C ALA A 2 4.50 23.34 -19.85
N VAL A 3 4.98 22.29 -20.54
CA VAL A 3 4.13 21.15 -20.97
C VAL A 3 4.01 20.09 -19.88
N GLU A 4 5.08 19.85 -19.10
CA GLU A 4 5.07 18.87 -17.99
C GLU A 4 4.24 19.31 -16.78
N SER A 5 4.08 20.62 -16.55
CA SER A 5 3.24 21.11 -15.44
C SER A 5 1.74 21.03 -15.73
N VAL A 6 1.35 21.01 -17.01
CA VAL A 6 -0.07 20.91 -17.42
C VAL A 6 -0.56 19.46 -17.37
N THR A 7 0.33 18.47 -17.52
CA THR A 7 -0.05 17.05 -17.57
C THR A 7 -0.31 16.40 -16.22
N ASN A 8 0.21 16.93 -15.11
CA ASN A 8 0.03 16.32 -13.79
C ASN A 8 -1.39 16.48 -13.20
N ASP A 9 -2.16 17.42 -13.75
CA ASP A 9 -3.55 17.68 -13.33
C ASP A 9 -4.58 17.26 -14.37
N LEU A 10 -4.15 16.63 -15.47
CA LEU A 10 -5.01 16.22 -16.57
C LEU A 10 -5.15 14.70 -16.65
N TYR A 11 -6.39 14.28 -16.87
CA TYR A 11 -6.73 12.89 -17.17
C TYR A 11 -7.15 12.76 -18.61
N SER A 12 -6.49 11.88 -19.37
CA SER A 12 -7.00 11.53 -20.69
C SER A 12 -8.32 10.76 -20.54
N LEU A 13 -9.23 10.93 -21.51
CA LEU A 13 -10.48 10.17 -21.49
C LEU A 13 -10.23 8.66 -21.60
N GLU A 14 -9.12 8.23 -22.21
CA GLU A 14 -8.70 6.82 -22.24
C GLU A 14 -8.34 6.30 -20.84
N HIS A 15 -7.61 7.08 -20.05
CA HIS A 15 -7.28 6.69 -18.67
C HIS A 15 -8.55 6.57 -17.82
N LEU A 16 -9.44 7.56 -17.91
CA LEU A 16 -10.72 7.55 -17.20
C LEU A 16 -11.61 6.40 -17.67
N SER A 17 -11.60 6.09 -18.97
CA SER A 17 -12.34 4.97 -19.56
C SER A 17 -11.95 3.64 -18.90
N HIS A 18 -10.65 3.37 -18.77
CA HIS A 18 -10.16 2.18 -18.09
C HIS A 18 -10.58 2.13 -16.61
N ARG A 19 -10.54 3.27 -15.91
CA ARG A 19 -10.88 3.36 -14.48
C ARG A 19 -12.38 3.18 -14.22
N PHE A 20 -13.22 3.84 -15.02
CA PHE A 20 -14.68 3.85 -14.87
C PHE A 20 -15.38 2.70 -15.60
N GLN A 21 -14.65 1.96 -16.44
CA GLN A 21 -15.18 0.89 -17.30
C GLN A 21 -16.30 1.38 -18.25
N ILE A 22 -16.14 2.59 -18.79
CA ILE A 22 -17.03 3.22 -19.78
C ILE A 22 -16.22 3.79 -20.94
N THR A 23 -16.80 3.89 -22.14
CA THR A 23 -16.04 4.32 -23.32
C THR A 23 -15.61 5.80 -23.24
N PRO A 24 -14.48 6.18 -23.88
CA PRO A 24 -14.06 7.57 -23.96
C PRO A 24 -15.14 8.49 -24.56
N ASP A 25 -15.86 8.02 -25.59
CA ASP A 25 -16.97 8.76 -26.20
C ASP A 25 -18.11 9.03 -25.22
N ARG A 26 -18.43 8.06 -24.34
CA ARG A 26 -19.44 8.24 -23.31
C ARG A 26 -19.00 9.28 -22.28
N ILE A 27 -17.73 9.27 -21.90
CA ILE A 27 -17.17 10.29 -20.99
C ILE A 27 -17.23 11.67 -21.64
N ALA A 28 -16.83 11.78 -22.91
CA ALA A 28 -16.87 13.04 -23.66
C ALA A 28 -18.30 13.59 -23.75
N GLN A 29 -19.29 12.72 -24.01
CA GLN A 29 -20.69 13.10 -24.05
C GLN A 29 -21.18 13.65 -22.70
N ILE A 30 -20.92 12.93 -21.60
CA ILE A 30 -21.31 13.39 -20.25
C ILE A 30 -20.64 14.72 -19.91
N ALA A 31 -19.35 14.86 -20.25
CA ALA A 31 -18.62 16.11 -20.06
C ALA A 31 -19.26 17.27 -20.85
N THR A 32 -19.66 17.05 -22.10
CA THR A 32 -20.39 18.04 -22.89
C THR A 32 -21.75 18.38 -22.29
N ASP A 33 -22.55 17.37 -21.92
CA ASP A 33 -23.89 17.55 -21.35
C ASP A 33 -23.87 18.37 -20.05
N ARG A 34 -22.77 18.28 -19.29
CA ARG A 34 -22.55 18.99 -18.02
C ARG A 34 -21.74 20.28 -18.15
N ASN A 35 -21.41 20.70 -19.38
CA ASN A 35 -20.56 21.86 -19.66
C ASN A 35 -19.18 21.79 -18.96
N LEU A 36 -18.64 20.58 -18.76
CA LEU A 36 -17.28 20.39 -18.26
C LEU A 36 -16.27 20.80 -19.32
N LYS A 37 -15.23 21.50 -18.89
CA LYS A 37 -14.17 21.96 -19.78
C LYS A 37 -13.32 20.77 -20.26
N GLN A 38 -13.30 20.57 -21.57
CA GLN A 38 -12.48 19.54 -22.22
C GLN A 38 -11.24 20.21 -22.86
N HIS A 39 -10.09 19.59 -22.66
CA HIS A 39 -8.80 20.06 -23.16
C HIS A 39 -8.32 19.14 -24.27
N GLN A 40 -8.09 19.67 -25.47
CA GLN A 40 -7.54 18.88 -26.57
C GLN A 40 -6.02 19.03 -26.63
N ILE A 41 -5.29 17.92 -26.49
CA ILE A 41 -3.82 17.88 -26.55
C ILE A 41 -3.42 16.71 -27.45
N SER A 42 -2.64 16.99 -28.50
CA SER A 42 -2.14 15.95 -29.44
C SER A 42 -3.24 15.02 -30.01
N GLY A 43 -4.44 15.55 -30.25
CA GLY A 43 -5.57 14.79 -30.79
C GLY A 43 -6.36 13.98 -29.76
N GLN A 44 -5.96 13.96 -28.49
CA GLN A 44 -6.71 13.35 -27.39
C GLN A 44 -7.43 14.41 -26.54
N LEU A 45 -8.53 14.01 -25.91
CA LEU A 45 -9.30 14.83 -24.99
C LEU A 45 -8.89 14.53 -23.54
N TYR A 46 -8.88 15.58 -22.73
CA TYR A 46 -8.51 15.55 -21.31
C TYR A 46 -9.48 16.35 -20.45
N LEU A 47 -9.60 15.97 -19.19
CA LEU A 47 -10.29 16.70 -18.13
C LEU A 47 -9.29 17.07 -17.02
N GLN A 48 -9.41 18.24 -16.40
CA GLN A 48 -8.65 18.54 -15.19
C GLN A 48 -9.29 17.87 -13.97
N LYS A 49 -8.54 17.78 -12.86
CA LYS A 49 -9.00 17.15 -11.62
C LYS A 49 -10.37 17.65 -11.12
N ASN A 50 -10.65 18.95 -11.21
CA ASN A 50 -11.94 19.55 -10.82
C ASN A 50 -13.08 19.16 -11.75
N GLU A 51 -12.82 18.94 -13.05
CA GLU A 51 -13.84 18.39 -13.96
C GLU A 51 -14.03 16.89 -13.72
N VAL A 52 -12.98 16.15 -13.41
CA VAL A 52 -13.08 14.72 -13.04
C VAL A 52 -13.91 14.53 -11.78
N GLN A 53 -13.76 15.40 -10.78
CA GLN A 53 -14.60 15.38 -9.58
C GLN A 53 -16.09 15.52 -9.93
N GLN A 54 -16.45 16.51 -10.76
CA GLN A 54 -17.85 16.71 -11.19
C GLN A 54 -18.37 15.55 -12.05
N LEU A 55 -17.51 14.95 -12.89
CA LEU A 55 -17.83 13.76 -13.66
C LEU A 55 -18.13 12.55 -12.75
N ILE A 56 -17.35 12.38 -11.69
CA ILE A 56 -17.52 11.29 -10.71
C ILE A 56 -18.86 11.42 -9.97
N GLU A 57 -19.24 12.63 -9.55
CA GLU A 57 -20.53 12.89 -8.89
C GLU A 57 -21.72 12.47 -9.77
N GLU A 58 -21.57 12.55 -11.09
CA GLU A 58 -22.60 12.12 -12.06
C GLU A 58 -22.58 10.61 -12.31
N LEU A 59 -21.39 10.02 -12.47
CA LEU A 59 -21.24 8.61 -12.79
C LEU A 59 -21.57 7.68 -11.62
N PHE A 60 -21.41 8.18 -10.40
CA PHE A 60 -21.55 7.38 -9.20
C PHE A 60 -22.41 8.11 -8.15
N PRO A 61 -23.70 8.38 -8.43
CA PRO A 61 -24.58 9.12 -7.53
C PRO A 61 -24.83 8.37 -6.21
N ASP A 62 -24.77 7.03 -6.23
CA ASP A 62 -25.03 6.13 -5.11
C ASP A 62 -23.81 5.96 -4.18
N ILE A 63 -22.71 6.67 -4.42
CA ILE A 63 -21.52 6.68 -3.54
C ILE A 63 -21.84 7.21 -2.12
N ASN A 64 -23.00 7.84 -1.93
CA ASN A 64 -23.42 8.41 -0.65
C ASN A 64 -24.11 7.43 0.31
N ASP A 65 -23.94 6.12 0.14
CA ASP A 65 -24.44 5.15 1.12
C ASP A 65 -23.72 5.30 2.48
N GLU A 66 -24.37 6.03 3.39
CA GLU A 66 -23.92 6.28 4.76
C GLU A 66 -24.00 5.04 5.65
N SER A 67 -24.66 3.96 5.20
CA SER A 67 -24.76 2.72 5.98
C SER A 67 -23.47 1.89 5.99
N LEU A 68 -22.51 2.25 5.14
CA LEU A 68 -21.28 1.50 4.93
C LEU A 68 -20.07 2.27 5.49
N GLY A 69 -19.45 1.71 6.53
CA GLY A 69 -18.24 2.25 7.15
C GLY A 69 -17.70 1.30 8.21
N TYR A 70 -16.52 1.63 8.75
CA TYR A 70 -16.02 0.94 9.92
C TYR A 70 -16.78 1.38 11.16
N GLU A 71 -17.14 0.43 12.02
CA GLU A 71 -17.50 0.75 13.40
C GLU A 71 -16.26 1.30 14.11
N ILE A 72 -16.32 2.55 14.55
CA ILE A 72 -15.20 3.22 15.22
C ILE A 72 -15.34 2.96 16.73
N PRO A 73 -14.39 2.27 17.38
CA PRO A 73 -14.50 1.94 18.80
C PRO A 73 -14.57 3.18 19.71
N GLU A 74 -15.31 3.08 20.81
CA GLU A 74 -15.49 4.18 21.76
C GLU A 74 -14.15 4.70 22.33
N TYR A 75 -13.19 3.80 22.61
CA TYR A 75 -11.88 4.22 23.11
C TYR A 75 -11.12 5.11 22.12
N LEU A 76 -11.32 4.90 20.81
CA LEU A 76 -10.68 5.69 19.77
C LEU A 76 -11.40 7.04 19.63
N GLN A 77 -12.74 7.04 19.70
CA GLN A 77 -13.56 8.27 19.63
C GLN A 77 -13.33 9.21 20.83
N ASN A 78 -13.10 8.65 22.02
CA ASN A 78 -12.96 9.40 23.27
C ASN A 78 -11.49 9.66 23.64
N SER A 79 -10.54 9.24 22.82
CA SER A 79 -9.12 9.48 23.10
C SER A 79 -8.77 10.97 22.99
N PRO A 80 -8.00 11.53 23.94
CA PRO A 80 -7.53 12.91 23.86
C PRO A 80 -6.32 13.08 22.91
N ASP A 81 -5.75 11.98 22.39
CA ASP A 81 -4.55 12.03 21.59
C ASP A 81 -4.84 12.50 20.15
N ALA A 82 -4.01 13.40 19.62
CA ALA A 82 -4.15 13.95 18.27
C ALA A 82 -4.15 12.87 17.17
N TRP A 83 -3.38 11.79 17.36
CA TRP A 83 -3.35 10.67 16.42
C TRP A 83 -4.68 9.91 16.36
N ALA A 84 -5.35 9.75 17.49
CA ALA A 84 -6.64 9.07 17.57
C ALA A 84 -7.75 9.93 16.98
N GLU A 85 -7.80 11.23 17.31
CA GLU A 85 -8.76 12.17 16.72
C GLU A 85 -8.61 12.22 15.19
N THR A 86 -7.38 12.22 14.69
CA THR A 86 -7.09 12.19 13.25
C THR A 86 -7.63 10.91 12.61
N LEU A 87 -7.36 9.74 13.19
CA LEU A 87 -7.88 8.47 12.69
C LEU A 87 -9.42 8.43 12.67
N VAL A 88 -10.10 8.97 13.69
CA VAL A 88 -11.57 9.05 13.71
C VAL A 88 -12.10 9.83 12.52
N LYS A 89 -11.44 10.94 12.15
CA LYS A 89 -11.80 11.73 10.96
C LYS A 89 -11.55 10.93 9.68
N MET A 90 -10.38 10.31 9.54
CA MET A 90 -10.03 9.50 8.37
C MET A 90 -10.97 8.30 8.19
N TYR A 91 -11.38 7.64 9.27
CA TYR A 91 -12.31 6.50 9.23
C TYR A 91 -13.73 6.88 8.78
N ARG A 92 -14.11 8.16 8.85
CA ARG A 92 -15.39 8.67 8.34
C ARG A 92 -15.33 9.05 6.86
N GLU A 93 -14.15 9.05 6.25
CA GLU A 93 -14.00 9.33 4.83
C GLU A 93 -14.52 8.18 3.97
N LYS A 94 -15.20 8.53 2.87
CA LYS A 94 -15.86 7.55 1.99
C LYS A 94 -14.88 6.72 1.15
N PHE A 95 -13.64 7.16 0.98
CA PHE A 95 -12.58 6.39 0.31
C PHE A 95 -11.89 5.38 1.24
N THR A 96 -12.18 5.42 2.55
CA THR A 96 -11.51 4.60 3.56
C THR A 96 -12.05 3.17 3.62
N TYR A 97 -13.37 2.99 3.72
CA TYR A 97 -13.97 1.66 3.81
C TYR A 97 -14.34 1.11 2.43
N PRO A 98 -14.02 -0.16 2.10
CA PRO A 98 -13.26 -1.14 2.91
C PRO A 98 -11.74 -1.16 2.64
N ALA A 99 -11.21 -0.22 1.87
CA ALA A 99 -9.84 -0.25 1.36
C ALA A 99 -8.73 -0.15 2.42
N SER A 100 -8.95 0.60 3.51
CA SER A 100 -7.94 0.75 4.58
C SER A 100 -8.12 -0.27 5.70
N VAL A 101 -7.07 -0.55 6.46
CA VAL A 101 -7.15 -1.39 7.67
C VAL A 101 -8.22 -0.90 8.65
N SER A 102 -9.01 -1.84 9.21
CA SER A 102 -10.02 -1.53 10.22
C SER A 102 -9.39 -1.01 11.53
N PRO A 103 -10.17 -0.34 12.41
CA PRO A 103 -9.66 0.11 13.72
C PRO A 103 -9.05 -1.01 14.56
N SER A 104 -9.65 -2.21 14.58
CA SER A 104 -9.12 -3.36 15.33
C SER A 104 -7.81 -3.89 14.76
N GLN A 105 -7.66 -3.91 13.43
CA GLN A 105 -6.39 -4.25 12.78
C GLN A 105 -5.31 -3.20 13.04
N GLY A 106 -5.69 -1.92 13.01
CA GLY A 106 -4.81 -0.82 13.35
C GLY A 106 -4.33 -0.88 14.81
N GLU A 107 -5.22 -1.19 15.75
CA GLU A 107 -4.85 -1.41 17.15
C GLU A 107 -3.89 -2.59 17.33
N PHE A 108 -4.09 -3.67 16.57
CA PHE A 108 -3.16 -4.79 16.52
C PHE A 108 -1.78 -4.34 16.04
N LEU A 109 -1.70 -3.61 14.92
CA LEU A 109 -0.44 -3.07 14.39
C LEU A 109 0.25 -2.15 15.40
N LYS A 110 -0.47 -1.20 15.98
CA LYS A 110 0.05 -0.28 17.01
C LYS A 110 0.61 -1.04 18.22
N SER A 111 -0.15 -2.00 18.73
CA SER A 111 0.27 -2.81 19.89
C SER A 111 1.51 -3.64 19.56
N LEU A 112 1.55 -4.27 18.38
CA LEU A 112 2.70 -5.04 17.92
C LEU A 112 3.94 -4.16 17.79
N THR A 113 3.83 -3.00 17.15
CA THR A 113 4.92 -2.03 17.00
C THR A 113 5.42 -1.52 18.36
N GLY A 114 4.52 -1.17 19.29
CA GLY A 114 4.89 -0.70 20.63
C GLY A 114 5.62 -1.76 21.45
N ASN A 115 5.25 -3.04 21.33
CA ASN A 115 5.90 -4.15 22.04
C ASN A 115 7.27 -4.51 21.44
N ILE A 116 7.40 -4.45 20.11
CA ILE A 116 8.68 -4.72 19.43
C ILE A 116 9.67 -3.56 19.65
N ALA A 117 9.15 -2.34 19.75
CA ALA A 117 9.92 -1.09 19.79
C ALA A 117 10.99 -0.97 18.66
N PRO A 118 10.60 -1.14 17.39
CA PRO A 118 11.54 -1.11 16.27
C PRO A 118 12.12 0.28 16.03
N LYS A 119 13.37 0.36 15.56
CA LYS A 119 14.01 1.62 15.16
C LYS A 119 13.81 1.92 13.69
N ASN A 120 13.93 0.91 12.83
CA ASN A 120 13.75 1.05 11.39
C ASN A 120 12.52 0.27 10.92
N VAL A 121 11.47 1.01 10.61
CA VAL A 121 10.21 0.48 10.09
C VAL A 121 10.10 0.76 8.59
N VAL A 122 9.67 -0.23 7.83
CA VAL A 122 9.27 -0.07 6.42
C VAL A 122 7.79 -0.39 6.27
N GLU A 123 7.07 0.40 5.51
CA GLU A 123 5.69 0.13 5.10
C GLU A 123 5.63 0.16 3.58
N ILE A 124 5.05 -0.87 2.97
CA ILE A 124 4.74 -0.94 1.54
C ILE A 124 3.22 -0.97 1.40
N GLY A 125 2.65 0.03 0.74
CA GLY A 125 1.20 0.25 0.71
C GLY A 125 0.79 1.20 1.84
N CYS A 126 0.84 2.51 1.56
CA CYS A 126 0.44 3.56 2.49
C CYS A 126 -1.03 3.93 2.32
N PHE A 127 -1.50 3.93 1.06
CA PHE A 127 -2.78 4.47 0.65
C PHE A 127 -2.99 5.89 1.19
N THR A 128 -3.88 6.07 2.17
CA THR A 128 -4.19 7.38 2.80
C THR A 128 -3.42 7.64 4.09
N GLY A 129 -2.67 6.66 4.60
CA GLY A 129 -1.81 6.77 5.78
C GLY A 129 -2.43 6.29 7.10
N ILE A 130 -3.57 5.57 7.08
CA ILE A 130 -4.21 5.05 8.29
C ILE A 130 -3.30 4.05 9.03
N SER A 131 -2.77 3.03 8.34
CA SER A 131 -1.81 2.08 8.92
C SER A 131 -0.54 2.81 9.40
N THR A 132 -0.07 3.78 8.63
CA THR A 132 1.09 4.60 8.98
C THR A 132 0.92 5.31 10.32
N ILE A 133 -0.25 5.90 10.58
CA ILE A 133 -0.55 6.57 11.86
C ILE A 133 -0.62 5.56 13.00
N TRP A 134 -1.22 4.38 12.80
CA TRP A 134 -1.22 3.33 13.82
C TRP A 134 0.19 2.85 14.18
N LEU A 135 1.04 2.59 13.17
CA LEU A 135 2.44 2.23 13.36
C LEU A 135 3.21 3.36 14.08
N ALA A 136 3.03 4.61 13.65
CA ALA A 136 3.71 5.76 14.23
C ALA A 136 3.28 6.02 15.68
N ALA A 137 2.00 5.85 16.00
CA ALA A 137 1.49 5.93 17.36
C ALA A 137 2.09 4.81 18.24
N GLY A 138 2.26 3.60 17.70
CA GLY A 138 2.95 2.50 18.37
C GLY A 138 4.40 2.85 18.71
N LEU A 139 5.12 3.46 17.75
CA LEU A 139 6.49 3.95 17.97
C LEU A 139 6.55 5.06 19.02
N GLU A 140 5.61 6.00 19.00
CA GLU A 140 5.58 7.12 19.94
C GLU A 140 5.48 6.64 21.40
N GLN A 141 4.69 5.59 21.65
CA GLN A 141 4.54 4.97 22.97
C GLN A 141 5.83 4.36 23.54
N THR A 142 6.80 4.03 22.68
CA THR A 142 8.07 3.43 23.12
C THR A 142 9.01 4.46 23.77
N GLY A 143 8.78 5.76 23.52
CA GLY A 143 9.73 6.84 23.86
C GLY A 143 11.05 6.78 23.08
N GLY A 144 11.22 5.82 22.16
CA GLY A 144 12.40 5.65 21.33
C GLY A 144 12.44 6.61 20.14
N ALA A 145 13.47 6.50 19.30
CA ALA A 145 13.68 7.33 18.10
C ALA A 145 13.30 6.62 16.78
N GLY A 146 12.48 5.56 16.85
CA GLY A 146 12.11 4.78 15.67
C GLY A 146 11.39 5.60 14.60
N LYS A 147 11.60 5.22 13.34
CA LYS A 147 11.06 5.90 12.15
C LYS A 147 10.51 4.92 11.13
N ILE A 148 9.54 5.39 10.34
CA ILE A 148 8.86 4.67 9.28
C ILE A 148 9.28 5.26 7.93
N ASN A 149 9.72 4.38 7.02
CA ASN A 149 9.81 4.67 5.60
C ASN A 149 8.59 4.05 4.92
N SER A 150 7.60 4.88 4.57
CA SER A 150 6.34 4.45 3.97
C SER A 150 6.38 4.67 2.46
N ILE A 151 6.13 3.61 1.69
CA ILE A 151 6.36 3.55 0.24
C ILE A 151 5.03 3.28 -0.45
N ASP A 152 4.67 4.17 -1.37
CA ASP A 152 3.46 4.05 -2.18
C ASP A 152 3.63 4.84 -3.49
N LEU A 153 2.83 4.52 -4.51
CA LEU A 153 2.74 5.32 -5.72
C LEU A 153 2.00 6.65 -5.48
N PHE A 154 1.09 6.70 -4.51
CA PHE A 154 0.21 7.85 -4.25
C PHE A 154 -0.45 8.39 -5.52
N GLU A 155 -0.98 7.47 -6.33
CA GLU A 155 -1.86 7.81 -7.45
C GLU A 155 -3.21 8.27 -6.89
N ASP A 156 -3.86 9.21 -7.56
CA ASP A 156 -5.19 9.68 -7.16
C ASP A 156 -6.17 8.51 -7.04
N ILE A 157 -6.93 8.52 -5.95
CA ILE A 157 -7.92 7.48 -5.67
C ILE A 157 -9.17 7.84 -6.45
N ILE A 158 -9.49 7.02 -7.44
CA ILE A 158 -10.70 7.14 -8.24
C ILE A 158 -11.71 6.12 -7.72
N PRO A 159 -13.01 6.46 -7.62
CA PRO A 159 -14.01 5.50 -7.19
C PRO A 159 -14.01 4.23 -8.03
N ALA A 160 -14.04 3.10 -7.34
CA ALA A 160 -14.16 1.76 -7.88
C ALA A 160 -14.98 0.92 -6.89
N PRO A 161 -16.31 1.07 -6.87
CA PRO A 161 -17.16 0.31 -5.97
C PRO A 161 -16.98 -1.21 -6.15
N PRO A 162 -17.01 -2.00 -5.06
CA PRO A 162 -17.29 -1.58 -3.68
C PRO A 162 -16.06 -1.06 -2.90
N TYR A 163 -14.86 -1.05 -3.49
CA TYR A 163 -13.58 -0.84 -2.78
C TYR A 163 -13.26 0.63 -2.48
N HIS A 164 -13.43 1.52 -3.46
CA HIS A 164 -13.23 2.95 -3.29
C HIS A 164 -14.52 3.67 -3.61
N ARG A 165 -15.04 4.43 -2.64
CA ARG A 165 -16.32 5.13 -2.76
C ARG A 165 -16.13 6.62 -2.62
N ALA A 166 -14.97 7.16 -2.96
CA ALA A 166 -14.81 8.60 -3.15
C ALA A 166 -13.57 8.89 -3.97
N TYR A 167 -13.57 10.08 -4.55
CA TYR A 167 -12.41 10.64 -5.20
C TYR A 167 -11.50 11.28 -4.14
N LEU A 168 -10.21 10.94 -4.16
CA LEU A 168 -9.18 11.67 -3.42
C LEU A 168 -8.05 12.07 -4.37
N PRO A 169 -7.99 13.34 -4.78
CA PRO A 169 -6.83 13.85 -5.48
C PRO A 169 -5.65 14.00 -4.52
N ASN A 170 -4.43 13.77 -5.02
CA ASN A 170 -3.17 13.94 -4.27
C ASN A 170 -3.10 13.18 -2.92
N PRO A 171 -3.28 11.84 -2.86
CA PRO A 171 -3.24 11.09 -1.60
C PRO A 171 -1.97 11.27 -0.76
N LEU A 172 -0.83 11.56 -1.38
CA LEU A 172 0.41 11.88 -0.64
C LEU A 172 0.23 13.11 0.26
N GLU A 173 -0.36 14.18 -0.27
CA GLU A 173 -0.59 15.41 0.48
C GLU A 173 -1.60 15.15 1.62
N TYR A 174 -2.65 14.38 1.34
CA TYR A 174 -3.60 13.95 2.36
C TYR A 174 -2.92 13.16 3.49
N ALA A 175 -2.08 12.18 3.16
CA ALA A 175 -1.34 11.38 4.13
C ALA A 175 -0.34 12.23 4.95
N GLN A 176 0.38 13.15 4.30
CA GLN A 176 1.29 14.10 4.95
C GLN A 176 0.58 15.02 5.94
N ASN A 177 -0.56 15.60 5.53
CA ASN A 177 -1.37 16.43 6.40
C ASN A 177 -1.97 15.61 7.56
N SER A 178 -2.36 14.36 7.30
CA SER A 178 -2.90 13.47 8.33
C SER A 178 -1.84 13.14 9.39
N VAL A 179 -0.61 12.76 9.02
CA VAL A 179 0.45 12.51 10.02
C VAL A 179 0.88 13.78 10.76
N ALA A 180 0.79 14.95 10.13
CA ALA A 180 1.04 16.24 10.77
C ALA A 180 -0.04 16.57 11.81
N ASN A 181 -1.32 16.41 11.45
CA ASN A 181 -2.46 16.57 12.35
C ASN A 181 -2.41 15.57 13.52
N ALA A 182 -1.93 14.34 13.25
CA ALA A 182 -1.69 13.32 14.25
C ALA A 182 -0.50 13.64 15.19
N GLN A 183 0.26 14.70 14.93
CA GLN A 183 1.51 15.07 15.63
C GLN A 183 2.58 13.98 15.57
N LEU A 184 2.63 13.24 14.46
CA LEU A 184 3.54 12.10 14.25
C LEU A 184 4.44 12.27 13.03
N ALA A 185 4.45 13.45 12.39
CA ALA A 185 5.26 13.72 11.21
C ALA A 185 6.77 13.45 11.42
N HIS A 186 7.30 13.61 12.64
CA HIS A 186 8.70 13.31 12.97
C HIS A 186 9.05 11.82 12.88
N ARG A 187 8.05 10.94 12.90
CA ARG A 187 8.21 9.49 12.77
C ARG A 187 8.26 9.02 11.32
N VAL A 188 7.72 9.79 10.38
CA VAL A 188 7.37 9.25 9.05
C VAL A 188 8.14 9.96 7.95
N LYS A 189 8.65 9.16 7.01
CA LYS A 189 9.14 9.62 5.71
C LYS A 189 8.39 8.88 4.62
N PHE A 190 7.64 9.61 3.81
CA PHE A 190 6.94 9.08 2.64
C PHE A 190 7.86 9.04 1.41
N HIS A 191 7.74 7.98 0.62
CA HIS A 191 8.43 7.78 -0.63
C HIS A 191 7.39 7.56 -1.73
N LYS A 192 7.16 8.58 -2.57
CA LYS A 192 6.31 8.46 -3.77
C LYS A 192 7.06 7.70 -4.85
N SER A 193 6.99 6.38 -4.80
CA SER A 193 7.73 5.48 -5.70
C SER A 193 7.10 4.09 -5.70
N ASN A 194 7.36 3.35 -6.78
CA ASN A 194 7.13 1.91 -6.81
C ASN A 194 8.05 1.21 -5.79
N SER A 195 7.52 0.22 -5.06
CA SER A 195 8.25 -0.56 -4.06
C SER A 195 9.44 -1.33 -4.65
N VAL A 196 9.33 -1.81 -5.89
CA VAL A 196 10.42 -2.50 -6.60
C VAL A 196 11.60 -1.56 -6.81
N ALA A 197 11.35 -0.35 -7.30
CA ALA A 197 12.39 0.65 -7.53
C ALA A 197 13.07 1.11 -6.23
N VAL A 198 12.33 1.10 -5.11
CA VAL A 198 12.87 1.34 -3.77
C VAL A 198 13.70 0.14 -3.30
N GLY A 199 13.18 -1.09 -3.41
CA GLY A 199 13.84 -2.31 -2.99
C GLY A 199 15.18 -2.54 -3.71
N GLU A 200 15.25 -2.26 -5.01
CA GLU A 200 16.49 -2.32 -5.80
C GLU A 200 17.57 -1.34 -5.32
N ARG A 201 17.16 -0.24 -4.70
CA ARG A 201 18.02 0.84 -4.18
C ARG A 201 17.87 1.05 -2.69
N ILE A 202 17.51 -0.01 -1.96
CA ILE A 202 17.14 0.10 -0.53
C ILE A 202 18.29 0.65 0.32
N HIS A 203 19.53 0.42 -0.08
CA HIS A 203 20.74 0.94 0.55
C HIS A 203 20.89 2.48 0.46
N GLU A 204 20.18 3.14 -0.46
CA GLU A 204 20.11 4.60 -0.56
C GLU A 204 19.10 5.18 0.45
N ILE A 205 18.16 4.35 0.93
CA ILE A 205 17.06 4.75 1.83
C ILE A 205 17.33 4.33 3.27
N LEU A 206 17.95 3.16 3.46
CA LEU A 206 18.25 2.57 4.75
C LEU A 206 19.76 2.32 4.89
N SER A 207 20.35 2.88 5.94
CA SER A 207 21.73 2.58 6.35
C SER A 207 21.82 1.40 7.32
N GLU A 208 20.71 1.07 7.97
CA GLU A 208 20.60 0.05 9.01
C GLU A 208 19.57 -1.03 8.62
N PRO A 209 19.68 -2.26 9.16
CA PRO A 209 18.68 -3.31 8.92
C PRO A 209 17.26 -2.89 9.32
N ILE A 210 16.28 -3.50 8.65
CA ILE A 210 14.86 -3.31 8.95
C ILE A 210 14.51 -4.14 10.18
N ASP A 211 13.95 -3.50 11.21
CA ASP A 211 13.48 -4.17 12.42
C ASP A 211 12.04 -4.68 12.25
N PHE A 212 11.25 -3.96 11.46
CA PHE A 212 9.84 -4.25 11.20
C PHE A 212 9.46 -3.82 9.78
N ILE A 213 8.83 -4.70 9.00
CA ILE A 213 8.23 -4.34 7.71
C ILE A 213 6.77 -4.76 7.66
N TYR A 214 5.91 -3.86 7.21
CA TYR A 214 4.51 -4.11 6.88
C TYR A 214 4.32 -4.10 5.37
N ILE A 215 3.75 -5.16 4.80
CA ILE A 215 3.50 -5.30 3.36
C ILE A 215 1.99 -5.44 3.14
N ASP A 216 1.42 -4.44 2.48
CA ASP A 216 -0.02 -4.25 2.20
C ASP A 216 -0.20 -3.50 0.86
N GLY A 217 0.66 -3.81 -0.11
CA GLY A 217 0.74 -3.13 -1.41
C GLY A 217 0.02 -3.89 -2.53
N ASP A 218 0.79 -4.40 -3.50
CA ASP A 218 0.26 -5.16 -4.63
C ASP A 218 -0.08 -6.60 -4.21
N HIS A 219 -1.36 -6.94 -4.25
CA HIS A 219 -1.90 -8.22 -3.81
C HIS A 219 -1.84 -9.34 -4.87
N THR A 220 -1.28 -9.08 -6.05
CA THR A 220 -0.95 -10.14 -7.01
C THR A 220 0.17 -11.04 -6.47
N LYS A 221 0.26 -12.28 -6.98
CA LYS A 221 1.35 -13.21 -6.62
C LYS A 221 2.71 -12.60 -6.95
N GLU A 222 2.81 -11.97 -8.10
CA GLU A 222 4.04 -11.36 -8.61
C GLU A 222 4.43 -10.11 -7.80
N GLY A 223 3.47 -9.27 -7.42
CA GLY A 223 3.68 -8.08 -6.60
C GLY A 223 4.18 -8.44 -5.20
N CYS A 224 3.39 -9.22 -4.46
CA CYS A 224 3.75 -9.70 -3.13
C CYS A 224 5.10 -10.45 -3.10
N GLU A 225 5.35 -11.34 -4.08
CA GLU A 225 6.62 -12.06 -4.15
C GLU A 225 7.81 -11.12 -4.37
N LYS A 226 7.66 -10.08 -5.21
CA LYS A 226 8.73 -9.08 -5.42
C LYS A 226 8.99 -8.26 -4.16
N ASP A 227 7.93 -7.77 -3.51
CA ASP A 227 8.05 -7.00 -2.28
C ASP A 227 8.73 -7.83 -1.19
N PHE A 228 8.30 -9.07 -1.00
CA PHE A 228 8.97 -9.96 -0.05
C PHE A 228 10.44 -10.18 -0.43
N LEU A 229 10.73 -10.64 -1.65
CA LEU A 229 12.08 -11.04 -2.06
C LEU A 229 13.09 -9.88 -2.06
N LEU A 230 12.66 -8.66 -2.36
CA LEU A 230 13.52 -7.48 -2.35
C LEU A 230 13.82 -6.98 -0.94
N PHE A 231 12.87 -7.08 0.00
CA PHE A 231 13.01 -6.46 1.31
C PHE A 231 13.43 -7.44 2.42
N TYR A 232 12.99 -8.71 2.41
CA TYR A 232 13.32 -9.67 3.47
C TYR A 232 14.84 -9.87 3.72
N PRO A 233 15.76 -9.77 2.72
CA PRO A 233 17.19 -9.90 2.98
C PRO A 233 17.70 -8.79 3.91
N HIS A 234 17.06 -7.62 3.89
CA HIS A 234 17.42 -6.43 4.66
C HIS A 234 16.77 -6.42 6.05
N VAL A 235 15.84 -7.33 6.34
CA VAL A 235 15.27 -7.51 7.68
C VAL A 235 16.32 -8.13 8.61
N ALA A 236 16.48 -7.55 9.80
CA ALA A 236 17.38 -8.03 10.84
C ALA A 236 17.02 -9.45 11.28
N ILE A 237 18.00 -10.23 11.74
CA ILE A 237 17.70 -11.42 12.54
C ILE A 237 16.99 -10.96 13.81
N GLY A 238 15.85 -11.56 14.11
CA GLY A 238 14.93 -11.17 15.18
C GLY A 238 13.90 -10.13 14.77
N GLY A 239 14.05 -9.51 13.59
CA GLY A 239 13.09 -8.55 13.02
C GLY A 239 11.83 -9.22 12.49
N TYR A 240 10.82 -8.40 12.23
CA TYR A 240 9.47 -8.86 11.88
C TYR A 240 9.05 -8.42 10.48
N ILE A 241 8.36 -9.32 9.79
CA ILE A 241 7.65 -9.09 8.54
C ILE A 241 6.17 -9.32 8.85
N VAL A 242 5.32 -8.36 8.52
CA VAL A 242 3.87 -8.46 8.65
C VAL A 242 3.25 -8.39 7.28
N LEU A 243 2.49 -9.42 6.91
CA LEU A 243 1.71 -9.46 5.68
C LEU A 243 0.24 -9.28 6.02
N HIS A 244 -0.46 -8.41 5.27
CA HIS A 244 -1.91 -8.27 5.33
C HIS A 244 -2.58 -9.17 4.28
N ASP A 245 -3.91 -9.28 4.33
CA ASP A 245 -4.75 -10.02 3.37
C ASP A 245 -4.34 -11.48 3.08
N ILE A 246 -4.04 -12.23 4.14
CA ILE A 246 -3.48 -13.59 4.05
C ILE A 246 -4.51 -14.71 3.79
N TYR A 247 -5.81 -14.39 3.75
CA TYR A 247 -6.89 -15.36 3.52
C TYR A 247 -7.64 -15.09 2.21
N PRO A 248 -7.24 -15.75 1.10
CA PRO A 248 -7.83 -15.54 -0.22
C PRO A 248 -9.34 -15.74 -0.29
N GLU A 249 -9.89 -16.62 0.55
CA GLU A 249 -11.33 -16.88 0.63
C GLU A 249 -12.15 -15.67 1.10
N TYR A 250 -11.51 -14.65 1.67
CA TYR A 250 -12.17 -13.40 2.08
C TYR A 250 -11.70 -12.19 1.25
N CYS A 251 -10.40 -12.06 0.94
CA CYS A 251 -9.87 -10.90 0.21
C CYS A 251 -9.94 -11.03 -1.31
N ASN A 252 -10.17 -12.23 -1.85
CA ASN A 252 -10.08 -12.56 -3.28
C ASN A 252 -8.68 -12.35 -3.89
N TRP A 253 -7.64 -12.31 -3.06
CA TRP A 253 -6.25 -12.16 -3.47
C TRP A 253 -5.38 -13.30 -2.96
N ASP A 254 -4.52 -13.81 -3.82
CA ASP A 254 -3.64 -14.94 -3.48
C ASP A 254 -2.23 -14.51 -3.03
N GLY A 255 -1.83 -13.26 -3.30
CA GLY A 255 -0.42 -12.82 -3.22
C GLY A 255 0.23 -13.07 -1.86
N PRO A 256 -0.34 -12.54 -0.76
CA PRO A 256 0.22 -12.72 0.57
C PRO A 256 0.27 -14.21 0.98
N ARG A 257 -0.82 -14.96 0.75
CA ARG A 257 -0.90 -16.40 1.01
C ARG A 257 0.17 -17.19 0.26
N TYR A 258 0.38 -16.86 -1.02
CA TYR A 258 1.39 -17.47 -1.88
C TYR A 258 2.80 -17.27 -1.33
N VAL A 259 3.13 -16.06 -0.84
CA VAL A 259 4.43 -15.80 -0.19
C VAL A 259 4.60 -16.68 1.05
N ILE A 260 3.58 -16.78 1.90
CA ILE A 260 3.67 -17.58 3.12
C ILE A 260 3.88 -19.05 2.79
N ASP A 261 3.06 -19.64 1.90
CA ASP A 261 3.17 -21.07 1.56
C ASP A 261 4.47 -21.41 0.86
N LYS A 262 4.97 -20.51 -0.01
CA LYS A 262 6.16 -20.78 -0.81
C LYS A 262 7.47 -20.57 -0.06
N TYR A 263 7.56 -19.55 0.80
CA TYR A 263 8.83 -19.10 1.37
C TYR A 263 8.93 -19.23 2.89
N ILE A 264 7.81 -19.28 3.60
CA ILE A 264 7.80 -19.05 5.05
C ILE A 264 7.38 -20.31 5.80
N LYS A 265 6.21 -20.88 5.47
CA LYS A 265 5.50 -21.89 6.26
C LYS A 265 6.33 -23.12 6.62
N THR A 266 7.21 -23.55 5.72
CA THR A 266 8.07 -24.73 5.92
C THR A 266 9.55 -24.38 6.09
N SER A 267 9.88 -23.09 6.14
CA SER A 267 11.26 -22.62 6.22
C SER A 267 11.73 -22.57 7.68
N PRO A 268 12.91 -23.12 8.01
CA PRO A 268 13.48 -23.00 9.36
C PRO A 268 14.03 -21.59 9.64
N HIS A 269 14.01 -20.70 8.66
CA HIS A 269 14.52 -19.34 8.76
C HIS A 269 13.47 -18.34 9.29
N PHE A 270 12.22 -18.79 9.48
CA PHE A 270 11.11 -17.96 9.95
C PHE A 270 10.27 -18.65 11.03
N GLU A 271 9.77 -17.87 11.99
CA GLU A 271 8.67 -18.24 12.88
C GLU A 271 7.41 -17.53 12.38
N LEU A 272 6.31 -18.28 12.22
CA LEU A 272 5.07 -17.78 11.62
C LEU A 272 3.91 -17.84 12.61
N MET A 273 3.21 -16.73 12.77
CA MET A 273 1.91 -16.65 13.44
C MET A 273 0.88 -16.07 12.46
N GLU A 274 -0.16 -16.84 12.14
CA GLU A 274 -1.29 -16.37 11.33
C GLU A 274 -2.44 -15.97 12.25
N VAL A 275 -2.98 -14.77 12.05
CA VAL A 275 -4.05 -14.18 12.87
C VAL A 275 -5.26 -13.89 12.01
N LYS A 276 -6.42 -14.45 12.40
CA LYS A 276 -7.71 -14.01 11.88
C LYS A 276 -8.08 -12.71 12.58
N THR A 277 -8.06 -11.60 11.85
CA THR A 277 -8.37 -10.27 12.38
C THR A 277 -9.87 -10.01 12.37
N SER A 278 -10.34 -9.11 13.23
CA SER A 278 -11.71 -8.59 13.26
C SER A 278 -11.77 -7.23 12.56
N PRO A 279 -12.88 -6.85 11.87
CA PRO A 279 -13.97 -7.75 11.45
C PRO A 279 -13.40 -8.87 10.56
N VAL A 280 -14.09 -10.00 10.36
CA VAL A 280 -13.57 -11.11 9.55
C VAL A 280 -13.39 -10.63 8.11
N ASN A 281 -12.26 -9.97 7.85
CA ASN A 281 -11.97 -9.29 6.62
C ASN A 281 -10.82 -10.02 5.97
N TYR A 282 -9.56 -9.92 6.36
CA TYR A 282 -8.52 -10.42 5.45
C TYR A 282 -7.31 -11.08 6.13
N GLY A 283 -7.16 -10.90 7.45
CA GLY A 283 -6.14 -11.56 8.27
C GLY A 283 -4.74 -10.96 8.15
N MET A 284 -3.88 -11.29 9.11
CA MET A 284 -2.48 -10.87 9.10
C MET A 284 -1.56 -12.04 9.47
N ALA A 285 -0.40 -12.12 8.83
CA ALA A 285 0.69 -12.99 9.24
C ALA A 285 1.79 -12.17 9.90
N VAL A 286 2.17 -12.53 11.13
CA VAL A 286 3.34 -11.99 11.82
C VAL A 286 4.47 -13.00 11.71
N ILE A 287 5.56 -12.60 11.07
CA ILE A 287 6.67 -13.48 10.69
C ILE A 287 7.94 -12.95 11.30
N ARG A 288 8.57 -13.71 12.18
CA ARG A 288 9.88 -13.35 12.76
C ARG A 288 10.99 -14.03 11.99
N LYS A 289 11.99 -13.26 11.53
CA LYS A 289 13.18 -13.82 10.85
C LYS A 289 14.15 -14.36 11.90
N VAL A 290 14.40 -15.67 11.94
CA VAL A 290 15.28 -16.28 12.96
C VAL A 290 16.70 -16.53 12.47
N SER A 291 16.93 -16.58 11.16
CA SER A 291 18.27 -16.70 10.58
C SER A 291 18.29 -16.24 9.11
N HIS A 292 19.49 -16.13 8.54
CA HIS A 292 19.65 -15.87 7.10
C HIS A 292 19.36 -17.13 6.29
N ASP A 293 18.53 -17.00 5.25
CA ASP A 293 18.41 -17.99 4.19
C ASP A 293 19.40 -17.64 3.07
N LYS A 294 20.67 -18.06 3.24
CA LYS A 294 21.72 -17.79 2.23
C LYS A 294 21.35 -18.34 0.85
N SER A 295 20.56 -19.40 0.80
CA SER A 295 20.16 -20.02 -0.47
C SER A 295 19.14 -19.15 -1.20
N LEU A 296 18.12 -18.67 -0.49
CA LEU A 296 17.12 -17.76 -1.02
C LEU A 296 17.75 -16.40 -1.36
N GLU A 297 18.65 -15.87 -0.52
CA GLU A 297 19.36 -14.62 -0.78
C GLU A 297 20.21 -14.72 -2.05
N LEU A 298 20.95 -15.82 -2.22
CA LEU A 298 21.72 -16.09 -3.44
C LEU A 298 20.80 -16.20 -4.67
N ARG A 299 19.68 -16.93 -4.53
CA ARG A 299 18.71 -17.09 -5.62
C ARG A 299 18.12 -15.75 -6.05
N THR A 300 17.74 -14.89 -5.11
CA THR A 300 17.22 -13.55 -5.39
C THR A 300 18.28 -12.68 -6.07
N LYS A 301 19.51 -12.65 -5.55
CA LYS A 301 20.62 -11.90 -6.17
C LYS A 301 20.86 -12.36 -7.61
N LEU A 302 20.89 -13.68 -7.85
CA LEU A 302 21.04 -14.24 -9.19
C LEU A 302 19.90 -13.78 -10.12
N LYS A 303 18.65 -13.84 -9.66
CA LYS A 303 17.48 -13.40 -10.44
C LYS A 303 17.57 -11.93 -10.88
N ASN A 304 18.24 -11.09 -10.11
CA ASN A 304 18.39 -9.67 -10.39
C ASN A 304 19.61 -9.34 -11.27
N THR A 305 20.41 -10.34 -11.67
CA THR A 305 21.55 -10.10 -12.57
C THR A 305 21.11 -9.96 -14.02
N ALA A 306 21.76 -9.07 -14.77
CA ALA A 306 21.59 -8.96 -16.22
C ALA A 306 21.87 -10.28 -16.95
N LEU A 307 22.82 -11.07 -16.41
CA LEU A 307 23.13 -12.41 -16.90
C LEU A 307 21.90 -13.33 -16.83
N TRP A 308 21.25 -13.40 -15.67
CA TRP A 308 20.04 -14.21 -15.50
C TRP A 308 18.92 -13.75 -16.43
N GLN A 309 18.66 -12.44 -16.50
CA GLN A 309 17.62 -11.90 -17.37
C GLN A 309 17.86 -12.24 -18.85
N GLY A 310 19.14 -12.31 -19.28
CA GLY A 310 19.52 -12.72 -20.63
C GLY A 310 19.45 -14.22 -20.93
N ILE A 311 19.33 -15.08 -19.91
CA ILE A 311 19.30 -16.55 -20.08
C ILE A 311 18.02 -17.22 -19.56
N LYS A 312 17.17 -16.55 -18.77
CA LYS A 312 16.04 -17.15 -18.04
C LYS A 312 15.05 -17.92 -18.92
N ASP A 313 14.91 -17.54 -20.19
CA ASP A 313 13.98 -18.16 -21.16
C ASP A 313 14.70 -19.04 -22.19
N LYS A 314 16.01 -19.26 -22.00
CA LYS A 314 16.86 -20.15 -22.80
C LYS A 314 16.97 -21.53 -22.14
N PRO A 315 17.44 -22.58 -22.85
CA PRO A 315 17.60 -23.92 -22.28
C PRO A 315 18.41 -23.95 -20.97
N LEU A 316 19.48 -23.15 -20.89
CA LEU A 316 20.29 -23.00 -19.68
C LEU A 316 19.50 -22.37 -18.52
N GLY A 317 18.68 -21.35 -18.80
CA GLY A 317 17.78 -20.77 -17.80
C GLY A 317 16.72 -21.74 -17.32
N ASN A 318 16.12 -22.53 -18.21
CA ASN A 318 15.16 -23.58 -17.83
C ASN A 318 15.82 -24.68 -16.99
N PHE A 319 17.05 -25.06 -17.31
CA PHE A 319 17.83 -26.00 -16.51
C PHE A 319 18.10 -25.47 -15.10
N ILE A 320 18.52 -24.21 -14.98
CA ILE A 320 18.76 -23.55 -13.68
C ILE A 320 17.44 -23.40 -12.91
N LYS A 321 16.33 -23.00 -13.55
CA LYS A 321 14.99 -22.96 -12.93
C LYS A 321 14.60 -24.30 -12.29
N LYS A 322 14.89 -25.41 -12.97
CA LYS A 322 14.48 -26.74 -12.50
C LYS A 322 15.36 -27.30 -11.38
N ASN A 323 16.64 -26.93 -11.32
CA ASN A 323 17.62 -27.57 -10.43
C ASN A 323 18.13 -26.66 -9.31
N ILE A 324 17.97 -25.34 -9.45
CA ILE A 324 18.50 -24.34 -8.51
C ILE A 324 17.38 -23.51 -7.87
N PHE A 325 16.31 -23.18 -8.60
CA PHE A 325 15.28 -22.25 -8.10
C PHE A 325 14.09 -22.90 -7.42
#